data_AF-A0AA96NYD5-F1
#
_entry.id   AF-A0AA96NYD5-F1
#
_cell.length_a   1.000
_cell.length_b   1.000
_cell.length_c   1.000
_cell.angle_alpha   90.00
_cell.angle_beta   90.00
_cell.angle_gamma   90.00
#
_symmetry.space_group_name_H-M   'P 1'
#
loop_
_entity.id
_entity.type
_entity.pdbx_description
1 polymer ?
#
loop_
_entity_poly.entity_id
_entity_poly.type
_entity_poly.pdbx_seq_one_letter_code
_entity_poly.pdbx_strand_id
1 'polypeptide(L)'
;MVKTADGYKAIARIRAGDRVFAKDEASGETGYKPVTAQYGNPYQETVYVEVSDGLGKIQTLVSNRIHPFYSDGKWIKAEDLKAGSRLFAENGAGQTVQSVTVKQEPLQAYNLTVADWHTYFVKGDKAETEGVWVHNECPYGGSNNLEKAKLRAERLSKNDRAGKDFTKAGKEAVIDLNRIQNNGQVKCANCGIETIPAKQSIKNTSPTSNERQVDHVIPKSKGGQGTPKNGQVLCRGCNIKKSNK
;
A
#
# COMPACT_ATOMS: atom_id res chain seq x y z
N MET A 1 2.61 15.93 -8.48
CA MET A 1 1.24 16.35 -8.87
C MET A 1 0.49 15.16 -9.42
N VAL A 2 -0.84 15.12 -9.31
CA VAL A 2 -1.72 14.04 -9.82
C VAL A 2 -2.68 14.62 -10.84
N LYS A 3 -2.94 13.91 -11.95
CA LYS A 3 -3.89 14.33 -12.97
C LYS A 3 -5.34 14.17 -12.47
N THR A 4 -6.09 15.27 -12.41
CA THR A 4 -7.52 15.33 -12.09
C THR A 4 -8.31 15.89 -13.27
N ALA A 5 -9.64 15.84 -13.20
CA ALA A 5 -10.52 16.41 -14.23
C ALA A 5 -10.28 17.93 -14.43
N ASP A 6 -9.95 18.64 -13.36
CA ASP A 6 -9.72 20.10 -13.36
C ASP A 6 -8.24 20.46 -13.58
N GLY A 7 -7.43 19.53 -14.09
CA GLY A 7 -5.99 19.70 -14.27
C GLY A 7 -5.16 19.00 -13.20
N TYR A 8 -3.91 19.42 -13.01
CA TYR A 8 -3.01 18.77 -12.05
C TYR A 8 -3.17 19.35 -10.65
N LYS A 9 -3.39 18.47 -9.67
CA LYS A 9 -3.54 18.82 -8.26
C LYS A 9 -2.38 18.25 -7.44
N ALA A 10 -1.93 18.96 -6.42
CA ALA A 10 -0.94 18.43 -5.49
C ALA A 10 -1.53 17.21 -4.76
N ILE A 11 -0.80 16.10 -4.70
CA ILE A 11 -1.33 14.85 -4.14
C ILE A 11 -1.79 15.04 -2.69
N ALA A 12 -1.10 15.87 -1.90
CA ALA A 12 -1.44 16.23 -0.52
C ALA A 12 -2.80 16.97 -0.39
N ARG A 13 -3.30 17.58 -1.47
CA ARG A 13 -4.57 18.32 -1.51
C ARG A 13 -5.73 17.51 -2.08
N ILE A 14 -5.48 16.29 -2.54
CA ILE A 14 -6.54 15.40 -3.02
C ILE A 14 -7.36 14.87 -1.84
N ARG A 15 -8.67 14.76 -2.03
CA ARG A 15 -9.62 14.28 -1.02
C ARG A 15 -10.52 13.19 -1.59
N ALA A 16 -11.17 12.44 -0.71
CA ALA A 16 -12.20 11.49 -1.13
C ALA A 16 -13.30 12.24 -1.89
N GLY A 17 -13.76 11.66 -3.01
CA GLY A 17 -14.69 12.29 -3.96
C GLY A 17 -14.02 13.01 -5.12
N ASP A 18 -12.76 13.46 -4.99
CA ASP A 18 -12.01 13.99 -6.14
C ASP A 18 -11.87 12.91 -7.23
N ARG A 19 -11.86 13.30 -8.50
CA ARG A 19 -11.70 12.36 -9.62
C ARG A 19 -10.31 12.47 -10.23
N VAL A 20 -9.59 11.36 -10.26
CA VAL A 20 -8.25 11.27 -10.84
C VAL A 20 -8.28 10.50 -12.14
N PHE A 21 -7.42 10.88 -13.07
CA PHE A 21 -7.24 10.12 -14.30
C PHE A 21 -6.54 8.81 -13.96
N ALA A 22 -7.12 7.71 -14.40
CA ALA A 22 -6.70 6.36 -14.10
C ALA A 22 -6.80 5.51 -15.36
N LYS A 23 -6.11 4.36 -15.34
CA LYS A 23 -6.11 3.38 -16.42
C LYS A 23 -6.29 1.99 -15.84
N ASP A 24 -7.19 1.22 -16.42
CA ASP A 24 -7.38 -0.18 -16.06
C ASP A 24 -6.19 -1.02 -16.51
N GLU A 25 -5.66 -1.85 -15.62
CA GLU A 25 -4.53 -2.72 -15.95
C GLU A 25 -4.94 -3.85 -16.89
N ALA A 26 -6.17 -4.37 -16.74
CA ALA A 26 -6.64 -5.53 -17.50
C ALA A 26 -7.05 -5.18 -18.93
N SER A 27 -7.88 -4.15 -19.09
CA SER A 27 -8.41 -3.73 -20.40
C SER A 27 -7.59 -2.65 -21.08
N GLY A 28 -6.79 -1.88 -20.32
CA GLY A 28 -6.12 -0.68 -20.82
C GLY A 28 -7.04 0.54 -21.00
N GLU A 29 -8.33 0.44 -20.64
CA GLU A 29 -9.26 1.56 -20.67
C GLU A 29 -8.79 2.70 -19.77
N THR A 30 -9.03 3.93 -20.19
CA THR A 30 -8.67 5.14 -19.42
C THR A 30 -9.90 5.94 -19.06
N GLY A 31 -9.82 6.71 -17.98
CA GLY A 31 -10.97 7.47 -17.49
C GLY A 31 -10.77 8.04 -16.09
N TYR A 32 -11.71 8.89 -15.68
CA TYR A 32 -11.66 9.55 -14.39
C TYR A 32 -12.39 8.74 -13.31
N LYS A 33 -11.65 8.26 -12.31
CA LYS A 33 -12.17 7.46 -11.20
C LYS A 33 -12.17 8.23 -9.88
N PRO A 34 -13.18 8.03 -9.02
CA PRO A 34 -13.22 8.70 -7.73
C PRO A 34 -12.13 8.17 -6.80
N VAL A 35 -11.51 9.10 -6.08
CA VAL A 35 -10.65 8.80 -4.94
C VAL A 35 -11.56 8.44 -3.77
N THR A 36 -11.31 7.31 -3.15
CA THR A 36 -12.05 6.81 -1.98
C THR A 36 -11.30 7.08 -0.67
N ALA A 37 -9.96 7.22 -0.73
CA ALA A 37 -9.14 7.60 0.41
C ALA A 37 -7.83 8.25 -0.04
N GLN A 38 -7.26 9.08 0.83
CA GLN A 38 -5.89 9.60 0.74
C GLN A 38 -5.19 9.23 2.04
N TYR A 39 -3.94 8.79 1.95
CA TYR A 39 -3.11 8.53 3.12
C TYR A 39 -1.69 9.03 2.89
N GLY A 40 -1.00 9.35 3.98
CA GLY A 40 0.37 9.82 3.94
C GLY A 40 1.21 9.19 5.03
N ASN A 41 2.46 8.83 4.70
CA ASN A 41 3.41 8.24 5.62
C ASN A 41 4.76 8.97 5.54
N PRO A 42 5.42 9.20 6.68
CA PRO A 42 6.79 9.70 6.69
C PRO A 42 7.79 8.59 6.35
N TYR A 43 8.84 8.94 5.61
CA TYR A 43 9.98 8.09 5.29
C TYR A 43 11.27 8.86 5.61
N GLN A 44 12.35 8.14 5.97
CA GLN A 44 13.66 8.75 6.25
C GLN A 44 14.47 9.03 4.97
N GLU A 45 14.05 8.44 3.86
CA GLU A 45 14.75 8.50 2.58
C GLU A 45 13.79 8.93 1.46
N THR A 46 14.34 9.64 0.48
CA THR A 46 13.65 10.12 -0.70
C THR A 46 14.28 9.53 -1.95
N VAL A 47 13.44 9.04 -2.87
CA VAL A 47 13.85 8.61 -4.21
C VAL A 47 13.48 9.69 -5.22
N TYR A 48 14.49 10.11 -5.99
CA TYR A 48 14.37 11.03 -7.11
C TYR A 48 14.53 10.23 -8.39
N VAL A 49 13.51 10.23 -9.25
CA VAL A 49 13.53 9.60 -10.57
C VAL A 49 13.47 10.70 -11.61
N GLU A 50 14.55 10.88 -12.36
CA GLU A 50 14.59 11.81 -13.49
C GLU A 50 14.16 11.08 -14.76
N VAL A 51 13.20 11.64 -15.49
CA VAL A 51 12.69 11.07 -16.75
C VAL A 51 12.67 12.12 -17.85
N SER A 52 12.89 11.67 -19.08
CA SER A 52 12.85 12.48 -20.30
C SER A 52 11.77 11.98 -21.24
N ASP A 53 11.02 12.89 -21.87
CA ASP A 53 10.04 12.54 -22.90
C ASP A 53 10.65 12.27 -24.29
N GLY A 54 11.97 12.42 -24.43
CA GLY A 54 12.67 12.29 -25.70
C GLY A 54 12.52 13.49 -26.65
N LEU A 55 11.76 14.51 -26.25
CA LEU A 55 11.54 15.77 -26.99
C LEU A 55 12.30 16.94 -26.34
N GLY A 56 13.19 16.64 -25.39
CA GLY A 56 14.01 17.63 -24.67
C GLY A 56 13.39 18.11 -23.36
N LYS A 57 12.20 17.64 -22.98
CA LYS A 57 11.62 17.95 -21.67
C LYS A 57 12.00 16.89 -20.65
N ILE A 58 12.43 17.36 -19.49
CA ILE A 58 12.83 16.53 -18.35
C ILE A 58 11.92 16.85 -17.18
N GLN A 59 11.55 15.83 -16.41
CA GLN A 59 10.90 16.02 -15.11
C GLN A 59 11.52 15.13 -14.05
N THR A 60 11.42 15.58 -12.79
CA THR A 60 11.80 14.81 -11.62
C THR A 60 10.55 14.35 -10.88
N LEU A 61 10.45 13.05 -10.68
CA LEU A 61 9.43 12.41 -9.86
C LEU A 61 10.04 12.15 -8.48
N VAL A 62 9.31 12.53 -7.43
CA VAL A 62 9.75 12.36 -6.03
C VAL A 62 8.85 11.32 -5.37
N SER A 63 9.46 10.27 -4.83
CA SER A 63 8.75 9.10 -4.32
C SER A 63 9.48 8.48 -3.11
N ASN A 64 8.79 7.60 -2.38
CA ASN A 64 9.47 6.64 -1.51
C ASN A 64 10.09 5.51 -2.36
N ARG A 65 10.89 4.63 -1.72
CA ARG A 65 11.56 3.50 -2.36
C ARG A 65 10.63 2.51 -3.07
N ILE A 66 9.44 2.31 -2.50
CA ILE A 66 8.61 1.14 -2.78
C ILE A 66 7.43 1.42 -3.70
N HIS A 67 7.17 2.68 -4.06
CA HIS A 67 6.04 3.06 -4.90
C HIS A 67 6.21 2.50 -6.32
N PRO A 68 5.20 1.80 -6.87
CA PRO A 68 5.35 1.17 -8.18
C PRO A 68 5.07 2.13 -9.33
N PHE A 69 5.97 2.10 -10.31
CA PHE A 69 5.84 2.72 -11.62
C PHE A 69 5.69 1.64 -12.68
N TYR A 70 4.86 1.88 -13.69
CA TYR A 70 4.70 0.92 -14.78
C TYR A 70 5.84 1.05 -15.79
N SER A 71 6.59 -0.03 -16.02
CA SER A 71 7.63 -0.12 -17.05
C SER A 71 7.69 -1.52 -17.62
N ASP A 72 7.87 -1.64 -18.93
CA ASP A 72 8.12 -2.92 -19.63
C ASP A 72 7.11 -4.03 -19.29
N GLY A 73 5.82 -3.67 -19.23
CA GLY A 73 4.74 -4.63 -18.99
C GLY A 73 4.54 -5.03 -17.52
N LYS A 74 5.24 -4.39 -16.57
CA LYS A 74 5.18 -4.73 -15.14
C LYS A 74 5.31 -3.52 -14.23
N TRP A 75 4.86 -3.68 -12.99
CA TRP A 75 5.07 -2.71 -11.92
C TRP A 75 6.47 -2.86 -11.32
N ILE A 76 7.26 -1.79 -11.33
CA ILE A 76 8.62 -1.74 -10.79
C ILE A 76 8.67 -0.71 -9.67
N LYS A 77 9.26 -1.06 -8.52
CA LYS A 77 9.42 -0.10 -7.42
C LYS A 77 10.32 1.06 -7.84
N ALA A 78 10.09 2.24 -7.27
CA ALA A 78 10.88 3.44 -7.55
C ALA A 78 12.39 3.21 -7.44
N GLU A 79 12.85 2.49 -6.41
CA GLU A 79 14.28 2.20 -6.20
C GLU A 79 14.87 1.18 -7.18
N ASP A 80 14.03 0.33 -7.77
CA ASP A 80 14.43 -0.75 -8.68
C ASP A 80 14.41 -0.30 -10.15
N LEU A 81 13.92 0.91 -10.43
CA LEU A 81 13.99 1.53 -11.75
C LEU A 81 15.46 1.74 -12.15
N LYS A 82 15.73 1.59 -13.44
CA LYS A 82 17.07 1.75 -14.02
C LYS A 82 17.05 2.77 -15.13
N ALA A 83 18.18 3.45 -15.35
CA ALA A 83 18.37 4.25 -16.55
C ALA A 83 18.01 3.41 -17.80
N GLY A 84 17.23 4.01 -18.71
CA GLY A 84 16.67 3.33 -19.89
C GLY A 84 15.30 2.68 -19.69
N SER A 85 14.80 2.53 -18.45
CA SER A 85 13.44 2.05 -18.20
C SER A 85 12.41 3.02 -18.81
N ARG A 86 11.30 2.52 -19.34
CA ARG A 86 10.30 3.33 -20.04
C ARG A 86 9.00 3.41 -19.25
N LEU A 87 8.73 4.58 -18.69
CA LEU A 87 7.49 4.86 -17.95
C LEU A 87 6.39 5.33 -18.90
N PHE A 88 5.16 4.86 -18.70
CA PHE A 88 4.05 5.19 -19.60
C PHE A 88 3.34 6.48 -19.19
N ALA A 89 3.21 7.40 -20.13
CA ALA A 89 2.50 8.67 -20.00
C ALA A 89 0.98 8.51 -20.22
N GLU A 90 0.22 9.57 -19.94
CA GLU A 90 -1.25 9.63 -20.08
C GLU A 90 -1.72 9.28 -21.48
N ASN A 91 -1.05 9.80 -22.51
CA ASN A 91 -1.34 9.54 -23.92
C ASN A 91 -0.80 8.20 -24.44
N GLY A 92 -0.17 7.39 -23.58
CA GLY A 92 0.45 6.12 -23.94
C GLY A 92 1.88 6.21 -24.49
N ALA A 93 2.42 7.41 -24.69
CA ALA A 93 3.83 7.60 -25.00
C ALA A 93 4.71 7.18 -23.82
N GLY A 94 5.99 6.94 -24.07
CA GLY A 94 6.93 6.57 -23.04
C GLY A 94 7.86 7.72 -22.66
N GLN A 95 8.15 7.84 -21.36
CA GLN A 95 9.17 8.71 -20.79
C GLN A 95 10.31 7.84 -20.26
N THR A 96 11.54 8.11 -20.70
CA THR A 96 12.72 7.29 -20.40
C THR A 96 13.39 7.77 -19.12
N VAL A 97 13.57 6.86 -18.16
CA VAL A 97 14.34 7.10 -16.94
C VAL A 97 15.79 7.42 -17.31
N GLN A 98 16.26 8.59 -16.88
CA GLN A 98 17.65 9.04 -17.03
C GLN A 98 18.47 8.61 -15.83
N SER A 99 17.94 8.82 -14.62
CA SER A 99 18.63 8.48 -13.38
C SER A 99 17.66 8.20 -12.24
N VAL A 100 18.13 7.41 -11.26
CA VAL A 100 17.43 7.15 -10.00
C VAL A 100 18.42 7.41 -8.88
N THR A 101 18.07 8.33 -7.98
CA THR A 101 18.93 8.69 -6.85
C THR A 101 18.16 8.55 -5.55
N VAL A 102 18.74 7.84 -4.58
CA VAL A 102 18.20 7.76 -3.22
C VAL A 102 19.01 8.64 -2.28
N LYS A 103 18.34 9.51 -1.52
CA LYS A 103 18.96 10.40 -0.54
C LYS A 103 18.41 10.13 0.87
N GLN A 104 19.27 10.27 1.88
CA GLN A 104 18.90 10.28 3.31
C GLN A 104 18.20 11.61 3.66
N GLU A 105 17.04 11.81 3.06
CA GLU A 105 16.23 13.02 3.18
C GLU A 105 14.80 12.63 3.55
N PRO A 106 14.23 13.18 4.63
CA PRO A 106 12.88 12.85 5.04
C PRO A 106 11.83 13.20 3.99
N LEU A 107 10.90 12.28 3.73
CA LEU A 107 9.80 12.46 2.79
C LEU A 107 8.46 12.23 3.47
N GLN A 108 7.55 13.20 3.36
CA GLN A 108 6.13 12.96 3.60
C GLN A 108 5.46 12.52 2.30
N ALA A 109 5.41 11.21 2.07
CA ALA A 109 4.81 10.64 0.86
C ALA A 109 3.31 10.45 1.04
N TYR A 110 2.54 10.65 -0.04
CA TYR A 110 1.10 10.43 -0.08
C TYR A 110 0.75 9.39 -1.13
N ASN A 111 -0.34 8.66 -0.92
CA ASN A 111 -0.91 7.72 -1.88
C ASN A 111 -2.45 7.79 -1.82
N LEU A 112 -3.11 7.29 -2.87
CA LEU A 112 -4.55 7.44 -3.11
C LEU A 112 -5.20 6.08 -3.36
N THR A 113 -6.26 5.77 -2.63
CA THR A 113 -7.15 4.68 -3.01
C THR A 113 -8.09 5.17 -4.10
N VAL A 114 -7.85 4.72 -5.33
CA VAL A 114 -8.68 5.04 -6.50
C VAL A 114 -9.66 3.89 -6.75
N ALA A 115 -10.94 4.19 -6.97
CA ALA A 115 -11.96 3.18 -7.23
C ALA A 115 -11.69 2.44 -8.55
N ASP A 116 -12.13 1.18 -8.59
CA ASP A 116 -12.08 0.22 -9.70
C ASP A 116 -10.68 -0.19 -10.16
N TRP A 117 -9.84 0.77 -10.54
CA TRP A 117 -8.61 0.49 -11.28
C TRP A 117 -7.34 0.66 -10.45
N HIS A 118 -7.43 1.27 -9.27
CA HIS A 118 -6.31 1.39 -8.33
C HIS A 118 -5.02 1.99 -8.92
N THR A 119 -5.12 2.76 -10.00
CA THR A 119 -4.00 3.46 -10.62
C THR A 119 -4.30 4.96 -10.74
N TYR A 120 -3.26 5.75 -10.98
CA TYR A 120 -3.39 7.16 -11.33
C TYR A 120 -2.11 7.65 -12.03
N PHE A 121 -2.14 8.90 -12.52
CA PHE A 121 -0.99 9.50 -13.22
C PHE A 121 -0.37 10.64 -12.42
N VAL A 122 0.97 10.66 -12.34
CA VAL A 122 1.73 11.65 -11.57
C VAL A 122 2.84 12.32 -12.37
N LYS A 123 3.06 13.62 -12.12
CA LYS A 123 4.19 14.37 -12.66
C LYS A 123 4.90 15.21 -11.60
N GLY A 124 6.11 15.67 -11.90
CA GLY A 124 6.81 16.70 -11.12
C GLY A 124 5.98 17.98 -10.98
N ASP A 125 6.19 18.75 -9.91
CA ASP A 125 5.46 20.00 -9.67
C ASP A 125 5.73 21.09 -10.71
N LYS A 126 6.97 21.14 -11.22
CA LYS A 126 7.41 22.06 -12.28
C LYS A 126 7.44 21.43 -13.68
N ALA A 127 6.90 20.22 -13.83
CA ALA A 127 6.98 19.48 -15.07
C ALA A 127 6.06 20.06 -16.16
N GLU A 128 6.59 20.23 -17.37
CA GLU A 128 5.83 20.58 -18.58
C GLU A 128 5.45 19.36 -19.43
N THR A 129 5.70 18.17 -18.88
CA THR A 129 5.36 16.86 -19.45
C THR A 129 4.06 16.33 -18.84
N GLU A 130 3.52 15.28 -19.46
CA GLU A 130 2.41 14.51 -18.90
C GLU A 130 2.84 13.69 -17.69
N GLY A 131 1.85 13.25 -16.90
CA GLY A 131 2.06 12.34 -15.81
C GLY A 131 2.39 10.94 -16.28
N VAL A 132 3.15 10.21 -15.47
CA VAL A 132 3.46 8.80 -15.66
C VAL A 132 2.54 7.92 -14.83
N TRP A 133 2.29 6.72 -15.31
CA TRP A 133 1.37 5.75 -14.72
C TRP A 133 1.95 5.09 -13.47
N VAL A 134 1.24 5.25 -12.35
CA VAL A 134 1.60 4.67 -11.05
C VAL A 134 0.43 3.90 -10.44
N HIS A 135 0.76 2.94 -9.58
CA HIS A 135 -0.25 2.14 -8.89
C HIS A 135 -0.45 2.62 -7.44
N ASN A 136 -1.68 2.50 -6.94
CA ASN A 136 -2.01 2.62 -5.51
C ASN A 136 -1.38 1.49 -4.67
N GLU A 137 -0.77 0.48 -5.31
CA GLU A 137 -0.14 -0.62 -4.59
C GLU A 137 1.10 -0.11 -3.88
N CYS A 138 0.95 0.25 -2.62
CA CYS A 138 2.02 -0.04 -1.70
C CYS A 138 2.23 -1.58 -1.77
N PRO A 139 3.46 -2.13 -1.86
CA PRO A 139 3.75 -3.56 -2.11
C PRO A 139 3.23 -4.58 -1.08
N TYR A 140 2.18 -4.23 -0.36
CA TYR A 140 1.36 -5.10 0.46
C TYR A 140 -0.07 -5.31 -0.09
N GLY A 141 -0.37 -5.04 -1.38
CA GLY A 141 -1.79 -4.90 -1.79
C GLY A 141 -2.21 -5.26 -3.22
N GLY A 142 -1.54 -6.20 -3.92
CA GLY A 142 -1.97 -6.63 -5.25
C GLY A 142 -2.75 -7.93 -5.33
N SER A 143 -3.51 -8.14 -6.41
CA SER A 143 -4.27 -9.38 -6.67
C SER A 143 -3.38 -10.63 -6.63
N ASN A 144 -2.20 -10.54 -7.23
CA ASN A 144 -1.12 -11.55 -7.14
C ASN A 144 -0.56 -11.71 -5.72
N ASN A 145 -0.66 -10.67 -4.88
CA ASN A 145 -0.23 -10.71 -3.49
C ASN A 145 -1.31 -11.28 -2.56
N LEU A 146 -2.61 -11.11 -2.87
CA LEU A 146 -3.70 -11.75 -2.13
C LEU A 146 -3.62 -13.27 -2.26
N GLU A 147 -3.45 -13.77 -3.48
CA GLU A 147 -3.35 -15.20 -3.73
C GLU A 147 -2.09 -15.79 -3.06
N LYS A 148 -0.93 -15.13 -3.19
CA LYS A 148 0.29 -15.54 -2.47
C LYS A 148 0.14 -15.49 -0.96
N ALA A 149 -0.51 -14.48 -0.41
CA ALA A 149 -0.78 -14.36 1.02
C ALA A 149 -1.76 -15.46 1.50
N LYS A 150 -2.80 -15.76 0.72
CA LYS A 150 -3.73 -16.88 0.97
C LYS A 150 -2.98 -18.20 0.95
N LEU A 151 -2.17 -18.48 -0.08
CA LEU A 151 -1.37 -19.70 -0.18
C LEU A 151 -0.37 -19.84 0.98
N ARG A 152 0.26 -18.74 1.42
CA ARG A 152 1.12 -18.72 2.62
C ARG A 152 0.32 -19.04 3.88
N ALA A 153 -0.82 -18.38 4.08
CA ALA A 153 -1.69 -18.61 5.23
C ALA A 153 -2.23 -20.06 5.27
N GLU A 154 -2.65 -20.59 4.12
CA GLU A 154 -3.10 -21.98 3.96
C GLU A 154 -1.99 -22.96 4.30
N ARG A 155 -0.78 -22.77 3.76
CA ARG A 155 0.37 -23.61 4.07
C ARG A 155 0.69 -23.62 5.56
N LEU A 156 0.69 -22.45 6.20
CA LEU A 156 0.92 -22.32 7.64
C LEU A 156 -0.22 -22.96 8.47
N SER A 157 -1.44 -23.00 7.92
CA SER A 157 -2.61 -23.63 8.53
C SER A 157 -2.73 -25.14 8.31
N LYS A 158 -1.87 -25.76 7.49
CA LYS A 158 -1.80 -27.23 7.37
C LYS A 158 -1.13 -27.88 8.58
N ASN A 159 -0.34 -27.12 9.33
CA ASN A 159 0.31 -27.62 10.54
C ASN A 159 -0.69 -27.66 11.71
N ASP A 160 -0.77 -28.79 12.40
CA ASP A 160 -1.58 -28.88 13.61
C ASP A 160 -0.98 -28.00 14.73
N ARG A 161 -1.78 -27.02 15.16
CA ARG A 161 -1.46 -26.08 16.23
C ARG A 161 -2.65 -25.89 17.16
N ALA A 162 -3.47 -26.92 17.36
CA ALA A 162 -4.56 -26.89 18.33
C ALA A 162 -4.04 -26.50 19.73
N GLY A 163 -4.74 -25.58 20.39
CA GLY A 163 -4.38 -25.11 21.74
C GLY A 163 -3.10 -24.26 21.85
N LYS A 164 -2.41 -23.99 20.73
CA LYS A 164 -1.15 -23.24 20.70
C LYS A 164 -1.35 -21.77 20.32
N ASP A 165 -0.37 -20.96 20.72
CA ASP A 165 -0.24 -19.59 20.24
C ASP A 165 0.15 -19.51 18.77
N PHE A 166 -0.18 -18.36 18.15
CA PHE A 166 0.31 -18.01 16.83
C PHE A 166 1.84 -17.84 16.86
N THR A 167 2.51 -18.38 15.84
CA THR A 167 3.91 -18.04 15.56
C THR A 167 4.02 -16.61 15.03
N LYS A 168 5.23 -16.05 15.03
CA LYS A 168 5.50 -14.75 14.39
C LYS A 168 5.03 -14.73 12.93
N ALA A 169 5.42 -15.74 12.14
CA ALA A 169 5.00 -15.89 10.74
C ALA A 169 3.47 -16.06 10.60
N GLY A 170 2.83 -16.74 11.56
CA GLY A 170 1.37 -16.88 11.59
C GLY A 170 0.66 -15.54 11.84
N LYS A 171 1.17 -14.73 12.78
CA LYS A 171 0.65 -13.37 13.03
C LYS A 171 0.82 -12.47 11.82
N GLU A 172 2.00 -12.50 11.18
CA GLU A 172 2.26 -11.76 9.95
C GLU A 172 1.26 -12.15 8.85
N ALA A 173 1.02 -13.44 8.61
CA ALA A 173 0.06 -13.89 7.59
C ALA A 173 -1.38 -13.41 7.85
N VAL A 174 -1.82 -13.36 9.12
CA VAL A 174 -3.14 -12.80 9.48
C VAL A 174 -3.21 -11.30 9.18
N ILE A 175 -2.14 -10.57 9.51
CA ILE A 175 -2.03 -9.14 9.26
C ILE A 175 -2.01 -8.86 7.76
N ASP A 176 -1.26 -9.63 6.98
CA ASP A 176 -1.17 -9.47 5.53
C ASP A 176 -2.52 -9.72 4.85
N LEU A 177 -3.23 -10.79 5.22
CA LEU A 177 -4.58 -11.05 4.72
C LEU A 177 -5.53 -9.90 5.06
N ASN A 178 -5.53 -9.44 6.31
CA ASN A 178 -6.36 -8.31 6.73
C ASN A 178 -6.00 -7.06 5.93
N ARG A 179 -4.70 -6.79 5.75
CA ARG A 179 -4.20 -5.64 5.01
C ARG A 179 -4.68 -5.62 3.57
N ILE A 180 -4.53 -6.76 2.88
CA ILE A 180 -4.90 -6.88 1.47
C ILE A 180 -6.42 -6.78 1.30
N GLN A 181 -7.19 -7.41 2.20
CA GLN A 181 -8.66 -7.32 2.19
C GLN A 181 -9.18 -5.90 2.46
N ASN A 182 -8.38 -5.06 3.12
CA ASN A 182 -8.74 -3.71 3.49
C ASN A 182 -7.93 -2.67 2.69
N ASN A 183 -7.64 -2.97 1.42
CA ASN A 183 -7.03 -2.05 0.46
C ASN A 183 -5.73 -1.41 0.99
N GLY A 184 -4.87 -2.20 1.63
CA GLY A 184 -3.58 -1.77 2.17
C GLY A 184 -3.59 -1.34 3.64
N GLN A 185 -4.77 -1.15 4.24
CA GLN A 185 -4.95 -0.76 5.65
C GLN A 185 -5.10 -1.98 6.55
N VAL A 186 -4.61 -1.94 7.79
CA VAL A 186 -4.87 -3.03 8.74
C VAL A 186 -5.96 -2.62 9.70
N LYS A 187 -7.16 -3.16 9.51
CA LYS A 187 -8.36 -2.78 10.27
C LYS A 187 -8.72 -3.82 11.32
N CYS A 188 -9.20 -3.32 12.46
CA CYS A 188 -9.80 -4.16 13.50
C CYS A 188 -11.03 -4.87 12.93
N ALA A 189 -11.05 -6.20 13.00
CA ALA A 189 -12.17 -7.02 12.51
C ALA A 189 -13.48 -6.75 13.26
N ASN A 190 -13.42 -6.23 14.49
CA ASN A 190 -14.60 -5.98 15.31
C ASN A 190 -15.18 -4.56 15.17
N CYS A 191 -14.35 -3.52 15.10
CA CYS A 191 -14.83 -2.13 15.06
C CYS A 191 -14.43 -1.35 13.80
N GLY A 192 -13.68 -1.96 12.87
CA GLY A 192 -13.30 -1.35 11.60
C GLY A 192 -12.23 -0.26 11.68
N ILE A 193 -11.81 0.19 12.88
CA ILE A 193 -10.77 1.22 13.00
C ILE A 193 -9.43 0.71 12.47
N GLU A 194 -8.65 1.61 11.88
CA GLU A 194 -7.28 1.32 11.50
C GLU A 194 -6.40 1.11 12.73
N THR A 195 -5.58 0.06 12.68
CA THR A 195 -4.71 -0.37 13.77
C THR A 195 -3.25 0.03 13.51
N ILE A 196 -2.59 0.50 14.56
CA ILE A 196 -1.15 0.83 14.49
C ILE A 196 -0.30 -0.36 14.96
N PRO A 197 0.91 -0.58 14.41
CA PRO A 197 1.78 -1.65 14.86
C PRO A 197 2.06 -1.60 16.37
N ALA A 198 2.15 -2.77 17.00
CA ALA A 198 2.54 -2.87 18.40
C ALA A 198 3.98 -2.38 18.59
N LYS A 199 4.21 -1.59 19.65
CA LYS A 199 5.55 -1.13 20.04
C LYS A 199 6.12 -2.05 21.12
N GLN A 200 7.44 -2.05 21.29
CA GLN A 200 8.06 -2.74 22.41
C GLN A 200 7.53 -2.17 23.72
N SER A 201 7.21 -3.04 24.68
CA SER A 201 6.70 -2.63 25.98
C SER A 201 7.72 -1.76 26.72
N ILE A 202 7.33 -0.53 27.07
CA ILE A 202 8.11 0.37 27.91
C ILE A 202 7.44 0.42 29.28
N LYS A 203 8.23 0.21 30.35
CA LYS A 203 7.75 0.22 31.74
C LYS A 203 6.98 1.53 32.02
N ASN A 204 5.83 1.43 32.67
CA ASN A 204 4.93 2.54 33.02
C ASN A 204 4.24 3.25 31.84
N THR A 205 4.25 2.68 30.64
CA THR A 205 3.46 3.21 29.51
C THR A 205 2.35 2.23 29.15
N SER A 206 1.12 2.74 29.00
CA SER A 206 0.02 1.96 28.46
C SER A 206 -0.01 2.11 26.95
N PRO A 207 -0.03 1.00 26.18
CA PRO A 207 -0.19 1.08 24.74
C PRO A 207 -1.54 1.71 24.35
N THR A 208 -1.60 2.33 23.18
CA THR A 208 -2.81 3.00 22.69
C THR A 208 -3.94 1.99 22.43
N SER A 209 -5.18 2.49 22.49
CA SER A 209 -6.37 1.65 22.30
C SER A 209 -6.49 1.05 20.89
N ASN A 210 -5.90 1.69 19.88
CA ASN A 210 -5.85 1.22 18.50
C ASN A 210 -4.59 0.39 18.16
N GLU A 211 -3.78 0.00 19.15
CA GLU A 211 -2.63 -0.88 18.93
C GLU A 211 -3.08 -2.24 18.37
N ARG A 212 -2.38 -2.73 17.35
CA ARG A 212 -2.68 -3.96 16.63
C ARG A 212 -2.40 -5.20 17.48
N GLN A 213 -3.40 -6.06 17.58
CA GLN A 213 -3.35 -7.37 18.20
C GLN A 213 -3.77 -8.43 17.18
N VAL A 214 -3.14 -9.59 17.22
CA VAL A 214 -3.58 -10.78 16.49
C VAL A 214 -4.04 -11.80 17.50
N ASP A 215 -5.30 -12.21 17.38
CA ASP A 215 -5.95 -13.09 18.33
C ASP A 215 -6.81 -14.15 17.63
N HIS A 216 -7.17 -15.20 18.36
CA HIS A 216 -7.91 -16.35 17.83
C HIS A 216 -9.38 -16.01 17.59
N VAL A 217 -9.99 -16.40 16.47
CA VAL A 217 -11.46 -16.29 16.29
C VAL A 217 -12.18 -17.22 17.26
N ILE A 218 -11.82 -18.50 17.22
CA ILE A 218 -12.21 -19.51 18.21
C ILE A 218 -11.13 -19.53 19.30
N PRO A 219 -11.45 -19.24 20.58
CA PRO A 219 -10.47 -19.21 21.65
C PRO A 219 -9.70 -20.53 21.82
N LYS A 220 -8.44 -20.45 22.24
CA LYS A 220 -7.59 -21.62 22.54
C LYS A 220 -8.25 -22.58 23.55
N SER A 221 -8.91 -22.03 24.57
CA SER A 221 -9.65 -22.80 25.58
C SER A 221 -10.80 -23.64 25.01
N LYS A 222 -11.30 -23.29 23.82
CA LYS A 222 -12.36 -24.02 23.09
C LYS A 222 -11.80 -24.85 21.93
N GLY A 223 -10.52 -25.21 21.98
CA GLY A 223 -9.86 -25.97 20.91
C GLY A 223 -9.41 -25.14 19.71
N GLY A 224 -9.45 -23.81 19.82
CA GLY A 224 -8.98 -22.90 18.77
C GLY A 224 -7.53 -23.15 18.37
N GLN A 225 -7.28 -23.24 17.07
CA GLN A 225 -5.94 -23.45 16.53
C GLN A 225 -5.14 -22.15 16.45
N GLY A 226 -3.85 -22.19 16.76
CA GLY A 226 -2.91 -21.08 16.55
C GLY A 226 -2.41 -20.96 15.12
N THR A 227 -3.31 -21.06 14.14
CA THR A 227 -3.00 -20.97 12.70
C THR A 227 -3.71 -19.78 12.04
N PRO A 228 -3.16 -19.22 10.95
CA PRO A 228 -3.76 -18.04 10.30
C PRO A 228 -5.26 -18.14 9.98
N LYS A 229 -5.77 -19.33 9.62
CA LYS A 229 -7.21 -19.57 9.41
C LYS A 229 -8.10 -19.21 10.59
N ASN A 230 -7.60 -19.34 11.81
CA ASN A 230 -8.31 -18.99 13.04
C ASN A 230 -7.82 -17.65 13.61
N GLY A 231 -7.10 -16.84 12.84
CA GLY A 231 -6.59 -15.54 13.29
C GLY A 231 -7.44 -14.37 12.81
N GLN A 232 -7.53 -13.34 13.64
CA GLN A 232 -8.12 -12.06 13.28
C GLN A 232 -7.26 -10.91 13.82
N VAL A 233 -7.29 -9.77 13.12
CA VAL A 233 -6.69 -8.53 13.65
C VAL A 233 -7.72 -7.80 14.50
N LEU A 234 -7.34 -7.43 15.71
CA LEU A 234 -8.13 -6.60 16.61
C LEU A 234 -7.32 -5.40 17.06
N CYS A 235 -7.98 -4.27 17.32
CA CYS A 235 -7.38 -3.22 18.13
C CYS A 235 -7.31 -3.66 19.59
N ARG A 236 -6.34 -3.13 20.35
CA ARG A 236 -6.16 -3.41 21.77
C ARG A 236 -7.46 -3.24 22.57
N GLY A 237 -8.24 -2.19 22.31
CA GLY A 237 -9.52 -1.96 22.98
C GLY A 237 -10.54 -3.07 22.76
N CYS A 238 -10.69 -3.56 21.52
CA CYS A 238 -11.58 -4.68 21.23
C CYS A 238 -11.03 -6.01 21.76
N ASN A 239 -9.71 -6.19 21.71
CA ASN A 239 -9.06 -7.40 22.22
C ASN A 239 -9.28 -7.58 23.72
N ILE A 240 -9.10 -6.51 24.52
CA ILE A 240 -9.36 -6.54 25.97
C ILE A 240 -10.82 -6.87 26.27
N LYS A 241 -11.77 -6.22 25.58
CA LYS A 241 -13.21 -6.48 25.77
C LYS A 241 -13.58 -7.93 25.47
N LYS A 242 -12.89 -8.56 24.53
CA LYS A 242 -13.07 -9.96 24.17
C LYS A 242 -12.47 -10.91 25.21
N SER A 243 -11.32 -10.58 25.80
CA SER A 243 -10.72 -11.38 26.87
C SER A 243 -11.56 -11.42 28.15
N ASN A 244 -12.45 -10.44 28.35
CA ASN A 244 -13.34 -10.34 29.50
C ASN A 244 -14.69 -11.08 29.31
N LYS A 245 -14.83 -11.88 28.25
CA LYS A 245 -16.03 -12.70 27.93
C LYS A 245 -15.64 -14.16 27.79
#